data_AF-A0A060SFZ4-F1
#
_entry.id   AF-A0A060SFZ4-F1
#
_cell.length_a   1.000
_cell.length_b   1.000
_cell.length_c   1.000
_cell.angle_alpha   90.00
_cell.angle_beta   90.00
_cell.angle_gamma   90.00
#
_symmetry.space_group_name_H-M   'P 1'
#
loop_
_entity.id
_entity.type
_entity.pdbx_description
1 polymer ?
#
loop_
_entity_poly.entity_id
_entity_poly.type
_entity_poly.pdbx_seq_one_letter_code
_entity_poly.pdbx_strand_id
1 'polypeptide(L)'
;MFSTTKLTAFILLSLTALAHAAPADIQKQNALDAQKLNAKFASLTASSSCNEGDQACVQGAFAHVATATDSSAATATDSSAATATDSGAATATDSSAASATDSSAATATDSSAATATDSSAATATASDSIALSSAAGVTGTGLPGAGATGVAGSAGSAPF
;
A
#
# COMPACT_ATOMS: atom_id res chain seq x y z
N MET A 1 -53.12 -15.94 -32.09
CA MET A 1 -52.55 -17.27 -31.75
C MET A 1 -51.05 -17.21 -31.94
N PHE A 2 -50.31 -16.90 -30.88
CA PHE A 2 -48.85 -16.88 -30.92
C PHE A 2 -48.33 -18.31 -30.82
N SER A 3 -47.59 -18.74 -31.84
CA SER A 3 -47.07 -20.11 -31.98
C SER A 3 -46.09 -20.43 -30.84
N THR A 4 -46.55 -21.28 -29.92
CA THR A 4 -45.78 -21.82 -28.78
C THR A 4 -44.56 -22.64 -29.20
N THR A 5 -44.42 -22.97 -30.48
CA THR A 5 -43.32 -23.75 -31.04
C THR A 5 -42.03 -22.94 -31.25
N LYS A 6 -42.11 -21.60 -31.32
CA LYS A 6 -40.91 -20.75 -31.50
C LYS A 6 -40.26 -20.32 -30.18
N LEU A 7 -41.00 -20.32 -29.08
CA LEU A 7 -40.48 -19.91 -27.77
C LEU A 7 -39.61 -21.00 -27.11
N THR A 8 -39.91 -22.27 -27.36
CA THR A 8 -39.14 -23.42 -26.83
C THR A 8 -37.77 -23.58 -27.49
N ALA A 9 -37.60 -23.16 -28.76
CA ALA A 9 -36.31 -23.23 -29.44
C ALA A 9 -35.29 -22.19 -28.94
N PHE A 10 -35.75 -21.02 -28.49
CA PHE A 10 -34.87 -19.96 -27.98
C PHE A 10 -34.38 -20.22 -26.55
N ILE A 11 -35.09 -21.02 -25.77
CA ILE A 11 -34.72 -21.39 -24.38
C ILE A 11 -33.67 -22.51 -24.36
N LEU A 12 -33.60 -23.34 -25.41
CA LEU A 12 -32.60 -24.41 -25.53
C LEU A 12 -31.23 -23.93 -26.07
N LEU A 13 -31.17 -22.77 -26.73
CA LEU A 13 -29.92 -22.21 -27.23
C LEU A 13 -29.17 -21.35 -26.18
N SER A 14 -29.84 -20.97 -25.09
CA SER A 14 -29.26 -20.17 -24.00
C SER A 14 -28.73 -21.01 -22.83
N LEU A 15 -29.05 -22.30 -22.75
CA LEU A 15 -28.65 -23.17 -21.64
C LEU A 15 -27.23 -23.77 -21.77
N THR A 16 -26.54 -23.57 -22.89
CA THR A 16 -25.16 -24.02 -23.10
C THR A 16 -24.10 -22.96 -22.77
N ALA A 17 -24.48 -21.84 -22.16
CA ALA A 17 -23.55 -20.77 -21.79
C ALA A 17 -22.85 -20.97 -20.43
N LEU A 18 -22.96 -22.15 -19.81
CA LEU A 18 -22.36 -22.43 -18.51
C LEU A 18 -21.12 -23.33 -18.64
N ALA A 19 -19.95 -22.75 -18.38
CA ALA A 19 -18.61 -23.35 -18.29
C ALA A 19 -17.76 -23.38 -19.58
N HIS A 20 -17.37 -22.20 -20.09
CA HIS A 20 -16.16 -22.12 -20.93
C HIS A 20 -14.93 -22.15 -20.02
N ALA A 21 -14.28 -23.32 -19.91
CA ALA A 21 -12.92 -23.38 -19.40
C ALA A 21 -12.01 -22.52 -20.28
N ALA A 22 -11.07 -21.78 -19.68
CA ALA A 22 -10.08 -21.03 -20.45
C ALA A 22 -9.39 -21.97 -21.45
N PRO A 23 -9.05 -21.50 -22.67
CA PRO A 23 -8.31 -22.31 -23.64
C PRO A 23 -7.08 -22.95 -22.98
N ALA A 24 -6.82 -24.23 -23.26
CA ALA A 24 -5.80 -25.02 -22.56
C ALA A 24 -4.40 -24.36 -22.56
N ASP A 25 -4.08 -23.60 -23.61
CA ASP A 25 -2.83 -22.84 -23.72
C ASP A 25 -2.75 -21.67 -22.73
N ILE A 26 -3.86 -20.96 -22.51
CA ILE A 26 -3.96 -19.88 -21.51
C ILE A 26 -3.85 -20.48 -20.11
N GLN A 27 -4.50 -21.61 -19.86
CA GLN A 27 -4.42 -22.28 -18.57
C GLN A 27 -3.00 -22.77 -18.28
N LYS A 28 -2.32 -23.31 -19.29
CA LYS A 28 -0.91 -23.72 -19.19
C LYS A 28 0.00 -22.53 -18.95
N GLN A 29 -0.20 -21.42 -19.66
CA GLN A 29 0.60 -20.22 -19.50
C GLN A 29 0.42 -19.63 -18.10
N ASN A 30 -0.83 -19.50 -17.63
CA ASN A 30 -1.13 -19.05 -16.26
C ASN A 30 -0.48 -19.95 -15.20
N ALA A 31 -0.45 -21.26 -15.42
CA ALA A 31 0.21 -22.19 -14.51
C ALA A 31 1.74 -22.02 -14.48
N LEU A 32 2.37 -21.70 -15.62
CA LEU A 32 3.80 -21.41 -15.70
C LEU A 32 4.13 -20.06 -15.05
N ASP A 33 3.30 -19.05 -15.29
CA ASP A 33 3.44 -17.72 -14.70
C ASP A 33 3.28 -17.79 -13.18
N ALA A 34 2.30 -18.56 -12.69
CA ALA A 34 2.13 -18.80 -11.25
C ALA A 34 3.33 -19.53 -10.63
N GLN A 35 3.91 -20.53 -11.30
CA GLN A 35 5.13 -21.20 -10.83
C GLN A 35 6.32 -20.24 -10.75
N LYS A 36 6.48 -19.38 -11.76
CA LYS A 36 7.53 -18.36 -11.77
C LYS A 36 7.34 -17.34 -10.64
N LEU A 37 6.09 -16.97 -10.36
CA LEU A 37 5.74 -16.09 -9.26
C LEU A 37 6.04 -16.76 -7.91
N ASN A 38 5.67 -18.02 -7.72
CA ASN A 38 5.97 -18.80 -6.52
C ASN A 38 7.49 -18.93 -6.30
N ALA A 39 8.27 -19.17 -7.36
CA ALA A 39 9.73 -19.22 -7.28
C ALA A 39 10.32 -17.87 -6.88
N LYS A 40 9.77 -16.76 -7.41
CA LYS A 40 10.15 -15.40 -6.99
C LYS A 40 9.86 -15.18 -5.51
N PHE A 41 8.66 -15.49 -5.03
CA PHE A 41 8.31 -15.33 -3.62
C PHE A 41 9.19 -16.16 -2.69
N ALA A 42 9.55 -17.39 -3.09
CA ALA A 42 10.46 -18.24 -2.32
C ALA A 42 11.87 -17.66 -2.16
N SER A 43 12.28 -16.73 -3.04
CA SER A 43 13.59 -16.07 -2.98
C SER A 43 13.61 -14.77 -2.17
N LEU A 44 12.45 -14.24 -1.78
CA LEU A 44 12.35 -13.01 -1.01
C LEU A 44 12.65 -13.25 0.47
N THR A 45 13.34 -12.31 1.08
CA THR A 45 13.70 -12.31 2.51
C THR A 45 13.19 -11.04 3.18
N ALA A 46 13.16 -11.01 4.51
CA ALA A 46 12.75 -9.81 5.26
C ALA A 46 13.63 -8.58 5.00
N SER A 47 14.84 -8.78 4.47
CA SER A 47 15.80 -7.73 4.09
C SER A 47 15.82 -7.42 2.59
N SER A 48 14.95 -8.04 1.80
CA SER A 48 14.87 -7.78 0.36
C SER A 48 14.35 -6.35 0.12
N SER A 49 15.06 -5.58 -0.71
CA SER A 49 14.62 -4.24 -1.13
C SER A 49 13.29 -4.32 -1.89
N CYS A 50 12.38 -3.39 -1.63
CA CYS A 50 11.09 -3.30 -2.30
C CYS A 50 11.05 -2.06 -3.20
N ASN A 51 10.65 -2.23 -4.46
CA ASN A 51 10.46 -1.15 -5.42
C ASN A 51 8.98 -1.00 -5.78
N GLU A 52 8.62 0.17 -6.30
CA GLU A 52 7.27 0.42 -6.79
C GLU A 52 6.86 -0.62 -7.86
N GLY A 53 5.66 -1.19 -7.69
CA GLY A 53 5.13 -2.25 -8.55
C GLY A 53 5.48 -3.68 -8.13
N ASP A 54 6.34 -3.87 -7.12
CA ASP A 54 6.60 -5.20 -6.57
C ASP A 54 5.38 -5.76 -5.81
N GLN A 55 5.19 -7.08 -5.91
CA GLN A 55 4.00 -7.79 -5.40
C GLN A 55 4.23 -8.47 -4.05
N ALA A 56 5.38 -8.25 -3.39
CA ALA A 56 5.63 -8.77 -2.04
C ALA A 56 6.84 -8.13 -1.33
N CYS A 57 6.59 -7.52 -0.18
CA CYS A 57 7.50 -7.36 0.97
C CYS A 57 6.64 -6.79 2.11
N VAL A 58 6.53 -7.26 3.37
CA VAL A 58 7.40 -7.98 4.33
C VAL A 58 6.56 -8.65 5.44
N GLN A 59 7.17 -9.52 6.25
CA GLN A 59 6.62 -10.14 7.49
C GLN A 59 5.33 -10.97 7.39
N GLY A 60 5.08 -11.61 6.25
CA GLY A 60 4.04 -12.64 6.12
C GLY A 60 2.66 -12.13 5.69
N ALA A 61 2.54 -10.88 5.24
CA ALA A 61 1.33 -10.34 4.63
C ALA A 61 1.60 -9.71 3.25
N PHE A 62 0.56 -9.63 2.41
CA PHE A 62 0.60 -9.01 1.08
C PHE A 62 0.69 -7.49 1.24
N ALA A 63 1.91 -6.96 1.29
CA ALA A 63 2.11 -5.52 1.31
C ALA A 63 2.40 -4.98 -0.10
N HIS A 64 1.76 -3.86 -0.42
CA HIS A 64 1.88 -3.11 -1.66
C HIS A 64 2.48 -1.73 -1.36
N VAL A 65 3.37 -1.25 -2.22
CA VAL A 65 3.93 0.11 -2.08
C VAL A 65 3.08 1.07 -2.90
N ALA A 66 2.47 2.05 -2.23
CA ALA A 66 1.74 3.14 -2.87
C ALA A 66 2.58 4.42 -2.88
N THR A 67 2.76 5.04 -4.05
CA THR A 67 3.48 6.31 -4.21
C THR A 67 2.50 7.43 -4.56
N ALA A 68 2.67 8.58 -3.92
CA ALA A 68 1.98 9.81 -4.26
C ALA A 68 2.97 10.90 -4.66
N THR A 69 2.69 11.56 -5.78
CA THR A 69 3.43 12.72 -6.30
C THR A 69 2.45 13.88 -6.56
N ASP A 70 2.95 15.10 -6.75
CA ASP A 70 2.17 16.25 -7.24
C ASP A 70 0.87 16.50 -6.45
N SER A 71 0.97 16.65 -5.13
CA SER A 71 -0.20 16.89 -4.25
C SER A 71 -1.25 15.76 -4.22
N SER A 72 -0.89 14.54 -4.63
CA SER A 72 -1.74 13.36 -4.45
C SER A 72 -1.52 12.69 -3.09
N ALA A 73 -2.35 11.68 -2.78
CA ALA A 73 -2.29 10.96 -1.51
C ALA A 73 -2.07 9.46 -1.72
N ALA A 74 -1.17 8.87 -0.93
CA ALA A 74 -0.90 7.45 -0.86
C ALA A 74 -1.25 6.93 0.54
N THR A 75 -1.89 5.77 0.60
CA THR A 75 -2.28 5.13 1.87
C THR A 75 -1.73 3.71 1.91
N ALA A 76 -1.16 3.35 3.05
CA ALA A 76 -0.65 2.03 3.37
C ALA A 76 -1.41 1.46 4.57
N THR A 77 -1.89 0.23 4.42
CA THR A 77 -2.55 -0.59 5.44
C THR A 77 -1.89 -1.96 5.51
N ASP A 78 -2.12 -2.73 6.56
CA ASP A 78 -1.75 -4.15 6.62
C ASP A 78 -0.25 -4.42 6.38
N SER A 79 0.62 -3.77 7.15
CA SER A 79 2.09 -3.92 7.04
C SER A 79 2.69 -3.48 5.70
N SER A 80 2.06 -2.51 5.03
CA SER A 80 2.52 -1.99 3.73
C SER A 80 3.23 -0.63 3.84
N ALA A 81 3.60 -0.02 2.71
CA ALA A 81 4.35 1.23 2.70
C ALA A 81 3.73 2.28 1.77
N ALA A 82 3.62 3.52 2.26
CA ALA A 82 3.18 4.68 1.49
C ALA A 82 4.31 5.69 1.41
N THR A 83 4.60 6.19 0.21
CA THR A 83 5.62 7.22 -0.02
C THR A 83 4.98 8.45 -0.64
N ALA A 84 5.36 9.63 -0.16
CA ALA A 84 4.94 10.90 -0.73
C ALA A 84 6.16 11.76 -1.12
N THR A 85 6.09 12.32 -2.32
CA THR A 85 7.06 13.26 -2.89
C THR A 85 6.32 14.48 -3.46
N ASP A 86 7.04 15.56 -3.76
CA ASP A 86 6.53 16.71 -4.51
C ASP A 86 5.19 17.25 -3.93
N SER A 87 5.21 17.59 -2.64
CA SER A 87 4.03 18.05 -1.89
C SER A 87 2.88 17.03 -1.74
N GLY A 88 3.16 15.74 -1.93
CA GLY A 88 2.20 14.66 -1.70
C GLY A 88 1.94 14.37 -0.22
N ALA A 89 0.99 13.47 0.05
CA ALA A 89 0.68 12.99 1.40
C ALA A 89 0.73 11.46 1.50
N ALA A 90 1.48 10.92 2.46
CA ALA A 90 1.56 9.50 2.76
C ALA A 90 0.90 9.22 4.12
N THR A 91 0.02 8.22 4.17
CA THR A 91 -0.63 7.77 5.40
C THR A 91 -0.38 6.28 5.62
N ALA A 92 -0.05 5.88 6.84
CA ALA A 92 0.16 4.48 7.23
C ALA A 92 -0.66 4.10 8.47
N THR A 93 -1.31 2.93 8.41
CA THR A 93 -2.08 2.31 9.49
C THR A 93 -1.80 0.82 9.60
N ASP A 94 -2.17 0.19 10.71
CA ASP A 94 -2.09 -1.26 10.92
C ASP A 94 -0.66 -1.81 10.72
N SER A 95 0.28 -1.30 11.54
CA SER A 95 1.70 -1.70 11.49
C SER A 95 2.41 -1.42 10.15
N SER A 96 2.00 -0.36 9.44
CA SER A 96 2.55 0.03 8.14
C SER A 96 3.60 1.15 8.27
N ALA A 97 4.18 1.58 7.14
CA ALA A 97 5.15 2.66 7.09
C ALA A 97 4.73 3.79 6.14
N ALA A 98 4.83 5.04 6.59
CA ALA A 98 4.65 6.24 5.78
C ALA A 98 5.97 7.01 5.68
N SER A 99 6.35 7.42 4.47
CA SER A 99 7.57 8.17 4.21
C SER A 99 7.26 9.42 3.38
N ALA A 100 7.81 10.57 3.76
CA ALA A 100 7.61 11.84 3.06
C ALA A 100 8.93 12.55 2.80
N THR A 101 9.07 13.06 1.58
CA THR A 101 10.21 13.88 1.12
C THR A 101 9.72 15.06 0.28
N ASP A 102 10.58 16.06 0.09
CA ASP A 102 10.32 17.24 -0.75
C ASP A 102 9.00 17.95 -0.40
N SER A 103 8.97 18.55 0.79
CA SER A 103 7.82 19.33 1.29
C SER A 103 6.50 18.55 1.39
N SER A 104 6.59 17.23 1.55
CA SER A 104 5.42 16.34 1.66
C SER A 104 5.03 16.10 3.12
N ALA A 105 3.97 15.32 3.35
CA ALA A 105 3.53 14.95 4.69
C ALA A 105 3.44 13.43 4.86
N ALA A 106 3.98 12.90 5.96
CA ALA A 106 3.84 11.50 6.39
C ALA A 106 3.01 11.45 7.68
N THR A 107 1.99 10.58 7.72
CA THR A 107 1.15 10.34 8.89
C THR A 107 1.14 8.85 9.23
N ALA A 108 1.38 8.50 10.49
CA ALA A 108 1.30 7.12 10.99
C ALA A 108 0.27 7.01 12.11
N THR A 109 -0.48 5.90 12.11
CA THR A 109 -1.42 5.50 13.16
C THR A 109 -1.35 3.99 13.40
N ASP A 110 -1.82 3.53 14.56
CA ASP A 110 -1.97 2.10 14.88
C ASP A 110 -0.68 1.26 14.72
N SER A 111 0.32 1.58 15.55
CA SER A 111 1.61 0.87 15.63
C SER A 111 2.44 0.97 14.34
N SER A 112 2.24 2.04 13.57
CA SER A 112 2.91 2.32 12.31
C SER A 112 4.15 3.22 12.51
N ALA A 113 4.89 3.46 11.43
CA ALA A 113 6.07 4.32 11.42
C ALA A 113 5.90 5.49 10.44
N ALA A 114 6.21 6.71 10.87
CA ALA A 114 6.29 7.89 10.01
C ALA A 114 7.74 8.37 9.86
N THR A 115 8.19 8.57 8.63
CA THR A 115 9.52 9.12 8.31
C THR A 115 9.36 10.39 7.48
N ALA A 116 10.07 11.46 7.85
CA ALA A 116 10.06 12.71 7.08
C ALA A 116 11.47 13.28 6.86
N THR A 117 11.71 13.75 5.64
CA THR A 117 12.96 14.38 5.19
C THR A 117 12.67 15.59 4.31
N ASP A 118 13.67 16.45 4.11
CA ASP A 118 13.67 17.58 3.17
C ASP A 118 12.47 18.51 3.30
N SER A 119 12.37 19.14 4.48
CA SER A 119 11.30 20.06 4.87
C SER A 119 9.89 19.45 4.92
N SER A 120 9.80 18.11 4.89
CA SER A 120 8.54 17.39 5.03
C SER A 120 8.05 17.35 6.48
N ALA A 121 6.77 17.06 6.69
CA ALA A 121 6.19 16.90 8.02
C ALA A 121 5.97 15.41 8.36
N ALA A 122 6.25 15.01 9.60
CA ALA A 122 5.85 13.72 10.15
C ALA A 122 4.84 13.88 11.30
N THR A 123 3.76 13.12 11.24
CA THR A 123 2.74 13.03 12.28
C THR A 123 2.55 11.60 12.73
N ALA A 124 2.46 11.37 14.04
CA ALA A 124 2.17 10.03 14.57
C ALA A 124 1.39 10.04 15.90
N THR A 125 0.70 8.95 16.21
CA THR A 125 -0.03 8.75 17.47
C THR A 125 0.76 7.92 18.50
N ALA A 126 0.24 7.77 19.72
CA ALA A 126 0.99 7.32 20.90
C ALA A 126 1.75 5.98 20.77
N SER A 127 1.29 5.08 19.89
CA SER A 127 1.89 3.75 19.66
C SER A 127 2.86 3.72 18.47
N ASP A 128 3.00 4.84 17.76
CA ASP A 128 3.74 4.93 16.50
C ASP A 128 5.15 5.47 16.70
N SER A 129 6.01 5.23 15.71
CA SER A 129 7.40 5.71 15.72
C SER A 129 7.63 6.81 14.69
N ILE A 130 8.52 7.77 15.01
CA ILE A 130 8.89 8.86 14.11
C ILE A 130 10.40 8.88 13.88
N ALA A 131 10.82 8.96 12.62
CA ALA A 131 12.21 9.14 12.21
C ALA A 131 12.40 10.40 11.36
N LEU A 132 13.42 11.22 11.68
CA LEU A 132 13.71 12.49 10.99
C LEU A 132 15.20 12.61 10.66
N SER A 133 15.54 13.13 9.47
CA SER A 133 16.94 13.32 9.07
C SER A 133 17.33 14.73 8.58
N SER A 134 16.38 15.66 8.40
CA SER A 134 16.67 17.06 8.04
C SER A 134 15.59 18.03 8.60
N ALA A 135 15.39 19.23 8.02
CA ALA A 135 14.51 20.33 8.50
C ALA A 135 13.00 19.99 8.57
N ALA A 136 12.69 18.72 8.77
CA ALA A 136 11.36 18.17 8.88
C ALA A 136 10.68 18.59 10.17
N GLY A 137 9.40 18.92 10.06
CA GLY A 137 8.53 19.26 11.19
C GLY A 137 7.94 18.01 11.82
N VAL A 138 7.75 18.01 13.14
CA VAL A 138 7.08 16.90 13.86
C VAL A 138 5.84 17.39 14.60
N THR A 139 4.75 16.65 14.48
CA THR A 139 3.51 16.86 15.23
C THR A 139 3.02 15.55 15.82
N GLY A 140 3.04 15.40 17.15
CA GLY A 140 2.52 14.21 17.84
C GLY A 140 1.28 14.55 18.67
N THR A 141 0.18 13.80 18.49
CA THR A 141 -1.04 13.95 19.29
C THR A 141 -1.19 12.75 20.23
N GLY A 142 -0.99 12.97 21.54
CA GLY A 142 -1.10 11.95 22.59
C GLY A 142 0.25 11.43 23.10
N LEU A 143 0.77 12.03 24.17
CA LEU A 143 1.95 11.58 24.92
C LEU A 143 1.48 10.50 25.92
N PRO A 144 2.05 9.27 25.95
CA PRO A 144 3.49 9.00 26.13
C PRO A 144 4.01 7.75 25.37
N GLY A 145 4.92 7.90 24.40
CA GLY A 145 5.55 6.72 23.77
C GLY A 145 6.26 6.92 22.43
N ALA A 146 5.95 7.98 21.69
CA ALA A 146 6.58 8.24 20.39
C ALA A 146 8.11 8.45 20.53
N GLY A 147 8.87 7.39 20.26
CA GLY A 147 10.33 7.40 20.25
C GLY A 147 10.83 8.13 19.01
N ALA A 148 10.87 9.46 19.05
CA ALA A 148 11.45 10.25 17.97
C ALA A 148 12.98 10.07 17.96
N THR A 149 13.52 9.44 16.92
CA THR A 149 14.97 9.35 16.68
C THR A 149 15.33 10.24 15.49
N GLY A 150 15.84 11.45 15.73
CA GLY A 150 16.23 12.36 14.65
C GLY A 150 16.81 13.70 15.12
N VAL A 151 17.55 14.37 14.23
CA VAL A 151 18.11 15.72 14.47
C VAL A 151 16.99 16.76 14.41
N ALA A 152 16.69 17.38 15.55
CA ALA A 152 15.57 18.30 15.71
C ALA A 152 15.74 19.57 14.84
N GLY A 153 15.02 19.64 13.72
CA GLY A 153 14.58 20.89 13.09
C GLY A 153 13.38 21.45 13.86
N SER A 154 13.25 22.78 13.92
CA SER A 154 12.36 23.52 14.83
C SER A 154 10.99 22.88 15.10
N ALA A 155 10.72 22.57 16.38
CA ALA A 155 9.41 22.15 16.85
C ALA A 155 8.36 23.22 16.55
N GLY A 156 7.38 22.88 15.72
CA GLY A 156 6.15 23.65 15.56
C GLY A 156 5.32 23.55 16.84
N SER A 157 4.87 24.69 17.36
CA SER A 157 4.08 24.81 18.57
C SER A 157 2.86 23.87 18.58
N ALA A 158 2.67 23.14 19.68
CA ALA A 158 1.47 22.35 19.94
C ALA A 158 0.22 23.26 19.97
N PRO A 159 -0.92 22.86 19.37
CA PRO A 159 -2.19 23.47 19.69
C PRO A 159 -2.63 23.04 21.09
N PHE A 160 -3.20 24.01 21.83
CA PHE A 160 -3.55 24.04 23.25
C PHE A 160 -4.11 22.75 23.88
#